data_AF-A0A6B3FB62-F1
#
_entry.id   AF-A0A6B3FB62-F1
#
_cell.length_a   1.000
_cell.length_b   1.000
_cell.length_c   1.000
_cell.angle_alpha   90.00
_cell.angle_beta   90.00
_cell.angle_gamma   90.00
#
_symmetry.space_group_name_H-M   'P 1'
#
loop_
_entity.id
_entity.type
_entity.pdbx_description
1 polymer ?
#
loop_
_entity_poly.entity_id
_entity_poly.type
_entity_poly.pdbx_seq_one_letter_code
_entity_poly.pdbx_strand_id
1 'polypeptide(L)' 'GVPFAREYGGLLDNRSFGGVQVSRTFYARGQTGQQLLLGAYQALSRQVAAGNIELHARTEMLELIMVDGRARGIVA' A
#
# COMPACT_ATOMS: atom_id res chain seq x y z
N GLY A 1 -6.75 -10.03 1.97
CA GLY A 1 -7.41 -8.73 1.67
C GLY A 1 -7.48 -7.91 2.94
N VAL A 2 -7.85 -6.64 2.86
CA VAL A 2 -7.87 -5.75 4.04
C VAL A 2 -9.21 -5.90 4.77
N PRO A 3 -9.22 -6.20 6.08
CA PRO A 3 -10.44 -6.38 6.86
C PRO A 3 -11.07 -5.03 7.23
N PHE A 4 -11.63 -4.35 6.23
CA PHE A 4 -12.40 -3.13 6.45
C PHE A 4 -13.65 -3.38 7.30
N ALA A 5 -14.03 -2.35 8.06
CA ALA A 5 -15.28 -2.34 8.82
C ALA A 5 -16.48 -2.58 7.90
N ARG A 6 -17.51 -3.22 8.46
CA ARG A 6 -18.70 -3.63 7.73
C ARG A 6 -19.96 -3.16 8.43
N GLU A 7 -20.93 -2.75 7.64
CA GLU A 7 -22.30 -2.56 8.10
C GLU A 7 -22.97 -3.92 8.30
N TYR A 8 -24.12 -3.95 8.99
CA TYR A 8 -24.87 -5.19 9.21
C TYR A 8 -25.19 -5.93 7.89
N GLY A 9 -25.46 -5.18 6.82
CA GLY A 9 -25.69 -5.73 5.47
C GLY A 9 -24.45 -6.26 4.74
N GLY A 10 -23.26 -6.22 5.37
CA GLY A 10 -22.01 -6.73 4.80
C GLY A 10 -21.31 -5.78 3.82
N LEU A 11 -21.89 -4.61 3.54
CA LEU A 11 -21.22 -3.54 2.79
C LEU A 11 -20.10 -2.91 3.60
N LEU A 12 -19.20 -2.21 2.93
CA LEU A 12 -18.11 -1.49 3.58
C LEU A 12 -18.67 -0.29 4.34
N ASP A 13 -18.34 -0.20 5.62
CA ASP A 13 -18.75 0.92 6.47
C ASP A 13 -17.82 2.13 6.31
N ASN A 14 -18.38 3.32 6.44
CA ASN A 14 -17.67 4.58 6.34
C ASN A 14 -17.84 5.42 7.61
N ARG A 15 -16.76 6.09 8.01
CA ARG A 15 -16.79 7.07 9.09
C ARG A 15 -16.60 8.50 8.57
N SER A 16 -17.04 9.48 9.35
CA SER A 16 -16.62 10.87 9.18
C SER A 16 -15.16 11.02 9.64
N PHE A 17 -14.43 11.90 8.96
CA PHE A 17 -13.04 12.24 9.27
C PHE A 17 -12.76 13.68 8.83
N GLY A 18 -12.03 14.45 9.65
CA GLY A 18 -11.57 15.79 9.28
C GLY A 18 -12.67 16.84 9.07
N GLY A 19 -13.73 16.83 9.89
CA GLY A 19 -14.81 17.85 9.82
C GLY A 19 -15.71 17.76 8.59
N VAL A 20 -15.59 16.68 7.80
CA VAL A 20 -16.41 16.46 6.61
C VAL A 20 -17.82 15.99 7.01
N GLN A 21 -18.85 16.62 6.44
CA GLN A 21 -20.26 16.32 6.72
C GLN A 21 -20.76 14.99 6.13
N VAL A 22 -20.01 14.41 5.19
CA VAL A 22 -20.33 13.13 4.54
C VAL A 22 -19.32 12.06 4.95
N SER A 23 -19.81 10.94 5.48
CA SER A 23 -18.99 9.77 5.79
C SER A 23 -18.57 9.05 4.51
N ARG A 24 -17.28 9.16 4.16
CA ARG A 24 -16.69 8.52 2.95
C ARG A 24 -15.34 7.85 3.20
N THR A 25 -14.88 7.84 4.44
CA THR A 25 -13.57 7.29 4.80
C THR A 25 -13.73 5.84 5.21
N PHE A 26 -13.19 4.91 4.42
CA PHE A 26 -13.09 3.50 4.80
C PHE A 26 -12.06 3.32 5.93
N TYR A 27 -12.31 2.37 6.81
CA TYR A 27 -11.45 2.15 7.98
C TYR A 27 -11.44 0.68 8.40
N ALA A 28 -10.36 0.26 9.04
CA ALA A 28 -10.25 -1.04 9.71
C ALA A 28 -9.98 -0.78 11.19
N ARG A 29 -11.04 -0.41 11.93
CA ARG A 29 -10.97 0.04 13.33
C ARG A 29 -9.88 1.12 13.50
N GLY A 30 -9.05 1.02 14.54
CA GLY A 30 -7.89 1.89 14.78
C GLY A 30 -6.62 1.50 14.03
N GLN A 31 -6.66 0.50 13.13
CA GLN A 31 -5.47 -0.11 12.51
C GLN A 31 -5.49 -0.05 10.98
N THR A 32 -6.21 0.89 10.38
CA THR A 32 -6.33 1.01 8.91
C THR A 32 -4.96 0.99 8.20
N GLY A 33 -3.99 1.78 8.68
CA GLY A 33 -2.66 1.84 8.07
C GLY A 33 -1.91 0.50 8.11
N GLN A 34 -1.90 -0.17 9.27
CA GLN A 34 -1.27 -1.47 9.43
C GLN A 34 -1.94 -2.55 8.56
N GLN A 35 -3.26 -2.56 8.51
CA GLN A 35 -4.01 -3.54 7.73
C GLN A 35 -3.82 -3.34 6.22
N LEU A 36 -3.75 -2.08 5.76
CA LEU A 36 -3.38 -1.76 4.38
C LEU A 36 -1.96 -2.25 4.05
N LEU A 37 -0.99 -1.98 4.94
CA LEU A 37 0.40 -2.41 4.76
C LEU A 37 0.50 -3.94 4.67
N LEU A 38 -0.12 -4.67 5.59
CA LEU A 38 -0.15 -6.13 5.59
C LEU A 38 -0.83 -6.67 4.31
N GLY A 39 -1.94 -6.07 3.89
CA GLY A 39 -2.65 -6.48 2.68
C GLY A 39 -1.82 -6.27 1.40
N ALA A 40 -1.13 -5.13 1.30
CA ALA A 40 -0.23 -4.82 0.18
C ALA A 40 0.99 -5.76 0.18
N TYR A 41 1.62 -5.97 1.34
CA TYR A 41 2.78 -6.86 1.47
C TYR A 41 2.42 -8.31 1.11
N GLN A 42 1.28 -8.81 1.59
CA GLN A 42 0.78 -10.13 1.18
C GLN A 42 0.59 -10.25 -0.34
N ALA A 43 0.11 -9.19 -1.00
CA ALA A 43 -0.02 -9.17 -2.46
C ALA A 43 1.34 -9.16 -3.16
N LEU A 44 2.28 -8.34 -2.69
CA LEU A 44 3.67 -8.31 -3.13
C LEU A 44 4.32 -9.69 -3.01
N SER A 45 4.24 -10.33 -1.85
CA SER A 45 4.82 -11.66 -1.62
C SER A 45 4.27 -12.72 -2.56
N ARG A 46 2.98 -12.66 -2.93
CA ARG A 46 2.42 -13.56 -3.96
C ARG A 46 3.05 -13.34 -5.33
N GLN A 47 3.33 -12.09 -5.69
CA GLN A 47 3.99 -11.77 -6.97
C GLN A 47 5.47 -12.17 -6.98
N VAL A 48 6.16 -12.03 -5.84
CA VAL A 48 7.51 -12.57 -5.65
C VAL A 48 7.52 -14.09 -5.81
N ALA A 49 6.58 -14.79 -5.15
CA ALA A 49 6.45 -16.25 -5.28
C ALA A 49 6.08 -16.70 -6.71
N ALA A 50 5.35 -15.86 -7.47
CA ALA A 50 5.04 -16.11 -8.87
C ALA A 50 6.20 -15.79 -9.84
N GLY A 51 7.32 -15.25 -9.35
CA GLY A 51 8.47 -14.88 -10.17
C GLY A 51 8.31 -13.57 -10.96
N ASN A 52 7.23 -12.82 -10.73
CA ASN A 52 6.96 -11.55 -11.43
C ASN A 52 7.74 -10.38 -10.83
N ILE A 53 8.26 -10.51 -9.61
CA ILE A 53 8.97 -9.47 -8.88
C ILE A 53 10.22 -10.06 -8.23
N GLU A 54 11.36 -9.42 -8.44
CA GLU A 54 12.59 -9.63 -7.67
C GLU A 54 12.67 -8.59 -6.55
N LEU A 55 12.98 -9.05 -5.33
CA LEU A 55 12.98 -8.20 -4.14
C LEU A 55 14.42 -7.97 -3.64
N HIS A 56 14.88 -6.72 -3.71
CA HIS A 56 16.17 -6.30 -3.13
C HIS A 56 15.95 -5.77 -1.70
N ALA A 57 15.87 -6.68 -0.72
CA ALA A 57 15.62 -6.31 0.68
C ALA A 57 16.88 -5.78 1.37
N ARG A 58 16.74 -4.70 2.16
CA ARG A 58 17.84 -4.02 2.87
C ARG A 58 18.89 -3.43 1.91
N THR A 59 18.43 -2.96 0.76
CA THR A 59 19.23 -2.26 -0.24
C THR A 59 18.79 -0.81 -0.25
N GLU A 60 19.74 0.13 -0.21
CA GLU A 60 19.47 1.56 -0.15
C GLU A 60 19.85 2.21 -1.48
N MET A 61 18.94 2.96 -2.08
CA MET A 61 19.25 3.75 -3.29
C MET A 61 20.20 4.90 -2.91
N LEU A 62 21.41 4.90 -3.47
CA LEU A 62 22.45 5.89 -3.19
C LEU A 62 22.46 7.04 -4.21
N GLU A 63 22.32 6.73 -5.50
CA GLU A 63 22.43 7.72 -6.57
C GLU A 63 21.53 7.39 -7.77
N LEU A 64 21.06 8.43 -8.48
CA LEU A 64 20.31 8.31 -9.72
C LEU A 64 21.22 8.56 -10.93
N ILE A 65 21.27 7.62 -11.86
CA ILE A 65 22.05 7.74 -13.09
C ILE A 65 21.23 8.51 -14.14
N MET A 66 21.77 9.66 -14.57
CA MET A 66 21.15 10.54 -15.56
C MET A 66 21.94 10.54 -16.87
N VAL A 67 21.25 10.41 -18.00
CA VAL A 67 21.84 10.54 -19.36
C VAL A 67 20.93 11.44 -20.19
N ASP A 68 21.47 12.52 -20.75
CA ASP A 68 20.74 13.53 -21.53
C ASP A 68 19.47 14.05 -20.83
N GLY A 69 19.57 14.27 -19.51
CA GLY A 69 18.45 14.74 -18.69
C GLY A 69 17.38 13.68 -18.36
N ARG A 70 17.62 12.39 -18.64
CA ARG A 70 16.68 11.30 -18.33
C ARG A 70 17.27 10.27 -17.37
N ALA A 71 16.44 9.77 -16.45
CA ALA A 71 16.80 8.68 -15.55
C ALA A 71 17.02 7.37 -16.34
N ARG A 72 18.17 6.72 -16.14
CA ARG A 72 18.55 5.46 -16.79
C ARG A 72 18.83 4.31 -15.83
N GLY A 73 19.00 4.60 -14.54
CA GLY A 73 19.26 3.57 -13.53
C GLY A 73 19.54 4.18 -12.17
N ILE A 74 19.86 3.33 -11.21
CA ILE A 74 20.26 3.72 -9.86
C ILE A 74 21.54 2.99 -9.46
N VAL A 75 22.31 3.59 -8.56
CA VAL A 75 23.30 2.89 -7.74
C VAL A 75 22.62 2.56 -6.41
N ALA A 76 22.65 1.30 -6.00
CA ALA A 76 21.91 0.77 -4.85
C ALA A 76 22.74 -0.25 -4.07
#